data_AF-A0A3B9V6W9-F1
#
_entry.id   AF-A0A3B9V6W9-F1
#
_cell.length_a   1.000
_cell.length_b   1.000
_cell.length_c   1.000
_cell.angle_alpha   90.00
_cell.angle_beta   90.00
_cell.angle_gamma   90.00
#
_symmetry.space_group_name_H-M   'P 1'
#
loop_
_entity.id
_entity.type
_entity.pdbx_description
1 polymer ?
#
loop_
_entity_poly.entity_id
_entity_poly.type
_entity_poly.pdbx_seq_one_letter_code
_entity_poly.pdbx_strand_id
1 'polypeptide(L)'
;MRYGEKAIKKAKLEFWDNPSPEKDYTIDIAYPEFTCLCPRSGYPDFATIKVTYIPDKKVVELKSLKLYLNSFRNKYISHEAATNEIFD
;
A
#
# COMPACT_ATOMS: atom_id res chain seq x y z
N MET A 1 -22.26 -1.44 -6.06
CA MET A 1 -20.84 -1.70 -5.76
C MET A 1 -20.63 -3.17 -5.46
N ARG A 2 -19.66 -3.81 -6.10
CA ARG A 2 -19.20 -5.18 -5.82
C ARG A 2 -18.45 -5.24 -4.49
N TYR A 3 -18.24 -6.44 -3.95
CA TYR A 3 -17.55 -6.65 -2.67
C TYR A 3 -16.19 -5.95 -2.59
N GLY A 4 -15.33 -6.14 -3.60
CA GLY A 4 -13.99 -5.56 -3.63
C GLY A 4 -13.99 -4.02 -3.59
N GLU A 5 -14.89 -3.39 -4.34
CA GLU A 5 -15.03 -1.92 -4.35
C GLU A 5 -15.44 -1.38 -2.97
N LYS A 6 -16.32 -2.10 -2.26
CA LYS A 6 -16.71 -1.74 -0.89
C LYS A 6 -15.55 -1.90 0.09
N ALA A 7 -14.74 -2.95 -0.07
CA ALA A 7 -13.58 -3.22 0.77
C ALA A 7 -12.49 -2.16 0.59
N ILE A 8 -12.16 -1.81 -0.66
CA ILE A 8 -11.17 -0.76 -0.99
C ILE A 8 -11.62 0.60 -0.44
N LYS A 9 -12.90 0.96 -0.61
CA LYS A 9 -13.43 2.24 -0.10
C LYS A 9 -13.36 2.36 1.43
N LYS A 10 -13.32 1.23 2.14
CA LYS A 10 -13.22 1.17 3.61
C LYS A 10 -11.82 0.75 4.08
N ALA A 11 -10.84 0.73 3.18
CA ALA A 11 -9.50 0.25 3.50
C ALA A 11 -8.90 1.07 4.65
N LYS A 12 -8.36 0.35 5.63
CA LYS A 12 -7.55 0.87 6.72
C LYS A 12 -6.42 -0.11 6.91
N LEU A 13 -5.22 0.39 7.20
CA LEU A 13 -4.09 -0.46 7.54
C LEU A 13 -4.38 -1.15 8.88
N GLU A 14 -4.15 -2.46 8.88
CA GLU A 14 -4.23 -3.30 10.07
C GLU A 14 -2.83 -3.84 10.38
N PHE A 15 -2.60 -4.18 11.65
CA PHE A 15 -1.29 -4.58 12.14
C PHE A 15 -1.40 -5.78 13.06
N TRP A 16 -0.42 -6.68 12.97
CA TRP A 16 -0.22 -7.81 13.88
C TRP A 16 0.94 -7.56 14.81
N ASP A 17 0.99 -8.29 15.92
CA ASP A 17 2.20 -8.36 16.74
C ASP A 17 3.36 -8.99 15.95
N ASN A 18 4.54 -8.40 16.04
CA ASN A 18 5.75 -9.00 15.50
C ASN A 18 6.01 -10.34 16.23
N PRO A 19 6.12 -11.48 15.51
CA PRO A 19 6.37 -12.78 16.13
C PRO A 19 7.79 -12.97 16.68
N SER A 20 8.73 -12.08 16.34
CA SER A 20 10.12 -12.12 16.80
C SER A 20 10.68 -10.71 17.01
N PRO A 21 10.15 -9.93 17.98
CA PRO A 21 10.54 -8.55 18.23
C PRO A 21 11.98 -8.40 18.76
N GLU A 22 12.61 -9.49 19.19
CA GLU A 22 13.99 -9.51 19.68
C GLU A 22 15.04 -9.63 18.57
N LYS A 23 14.62 -9.79 17.30
CA LYS A 23 15.51 -9.94 16.15
C LYS A 23 15.19 -8.91 15.09
N ASP A 24 16.24 -8.29 14.54
CA ASP A 24 16.11 -7.53 13.31
C ASP A 24 16.00 -8.51 12.13
N TYR A 25 14.92 -8.38 11.36
CA TYR A 25 14.74 -9.08 10.09
C TYR A 25 14.08 -8.16 9.08
N THR A 26 14.42 -8.33 7.81
CA THR A 26 13.85 -7.52 6.73
C THR A 26 12.59 -8.18 6.18
N ILE A 27 11.51 -7.40 6.12
CA ILE A 27 10.33 -7.74 5.33
C ILE A 27 10.43 -6.99 4.00
N ASP A 28 10.40 -7.74 2.89
CA ASP A 28 10.37 -7.20 1.53
C ASP A 28 9.06 -7.61 0.85
N ILE A 29 8.27 -6.62 0.44
CA ILE A 29 6.97 -6.82 -0.20
C ILE A 29 6.97 -6.10 -1.54
N ALA A 30 6.65 -6.84 -2.60
CA ALA A 30 6.42 -6.28 -3.94
C ALA A 30 4.92 -6.32 -4.29
N TYR A 31 4.37 -5.18 -4.67
CA TYR A 31 3.01 -5.04 -5.16
C TYR A 31 3.01 -4.55 -6.63
N PRO A 32 2.94 -5.46 -7.62
CA PRO A 32 3.04 -5.11 -9.04
C PRO A 32 1.75 -4.57 -9.65
N GLU A 33 0.66 -4.53 -8.89
CA GLU A 33 -0.69 -4.16 -9.36
C GLU A 33 -1.05 -2.70 -8.98
N PHE A 34 -0.07 -1.86 -8.65
CA PHE A 34 -0.34 -0.46 -8.28
C PHE A 34 -0.74 0.35 -9.51
N THR A 35 -1.77 1.17 -9.34
CA THR A 35 -2.24 2.10 -10.36
C THR A 35 -2.87 3.32 -9.72
N CYS A 36 -2.74 4.47 -10.38
CA CYS A 36 -3.35 5.74 -10.01
C CYS A 36 -3.64 6.57 -11.28
N LEU A 37 -4.18 7.78 -11.12
CA LEU A 37 -4.44 8.70 -12.23
C LEU A 37 -3.41 9.83 -12.24
N CYS A 38 -2.83 10.10 -13.40
CA CYS A 38 -1.93 11.22 -13.59
C CYS A 38 -2.66 12.55 -13.28
N PRO A 39 -2.17 13.41 -12.38
CA PRO A 39 -2.85 14.67 -12.02
C PRO A 39 -3.08 15.63 -13.19
N ARG A 40 -2.24 15.53 -14.24
CA ARG A 40 -2.30 16.45 -15.38
C ARG A 40 -3.16 15.93 -16.52
N SER A 41 -2.93 14.70 -16.98
CA SER A 41 -3.62 14.13 -18.14
C SER A 41 -4.86 13.30 -17.78
N GLY A 42 -4.93 12.81 -16.54
CA GLY A 42 -5.92 11.82 -16.11
C GLY A 42 -5.72 10.42 -16.69
N TYR A 43 -4.60 10.15 -17.35
CA TYR A 43 -4.27 8.80 -17.78
C TYR A 43 -4.01 7.88 -16.58
N PRO A 44 -4.35 6.58 -16.70
CA PRO A 44 -3.96 5.60 -15.70
C PRO A 44 -2.45 5.36 -15.79
N ASP A 45 -1.78 5.58 -14.66
CA ASP A 45 -0.38 5.22 -14.47
C ASP A 45 -0.29 3.87 -13.75
N PHE A 46 0.78 3.12 -14.00
CA PHE A 46 1.04 1.81 -13.42
C PHE A 46 2.46 1.74 -12.89
N ALA A 47 2.63 1.13 -11.71
CA ALA A 47 3.95 0.95 -11.10
C ALA A 47 4.00 -0.33 -10.27
N THR A 48 5.21 -0.74 -9.91
CA THR A 48 5.43 -1.73 -8.85
C THR A 48 5.85 -0.99 -7.59
N ILE A 49 5.04 -1.07 -6.53
CA ILE A 49 5.42 -0.55 -5.21
C ILE A 49 6.24 -1.62 -4.51
N LYS A 50 7.44 -1.26 -4.05
CA LYS A 50 8.28 -2.09 -3.19
C LYS A 50 8.33 -1.47 -1.81
N VAL A 51 7.95 -2.24 -0.80
CA VAL A 51 8.01 -1.84 0.61
C VAL A 51 9.01 -2.74 1.30
N THR A 52 10.10 -2.15 1.78
CA THR A 52 11.15 -2.86 2.51
C THR A 52 11.30 -2.18 3.87
N TYR A 53 11.13 -2.94 4.95
CA TYR A 53 11.23 -2.41 6.31
C TYR A 53 11.70 -3.47 7.30
N ILE A 54 12.20 -3.01 8.46
CA ILE A 54 12.50 -3.85 9.62
C ILE A 54 11.39 -3.57 10.65
N PRO A 55 10.53 -4.55 10.99
CA PRO A 55 9.47 -4.34 11.96
C PRO A 55 10.03 -4.26 13.39
N ASP A 56 9.53 -3.30 14.18
CA ASP A 56 9.69 -3.30 15.64
C ASP A 56 8.57 -4.15 16.27
N LYS A 57 7.61 -3.55 17.00
CA LYS A 57 6.56 -4.32 17.69
C LYS A 57 5.45 -4.85 16.80
N LYS A 58 5.30 -4.29 15.60
CA LYS A 58 4.14 -4.52 14.72
C LYS A 58 4.57 -4.82 13.29
N VAL A 59 3.77 -5.64 12.63
CA VAL A 59 3.89 -6.00 11.21
C VAL A 59 2.60 -5.62 10.51
N VAL A 60 2.69 -4.99 9.33
CA VAL A 60 1.49 -4.64 8.55
C VAL A 60 0.80 -5.88 8.00
N GLU A 61 -0.53 -5.92 8.04
CA GLU A 61 -1.31 -7.03 7.47
C GLU A 61 -1.40 -6.90 5.94
N LEU A 62 -1.05 -7.98 5.22
CA LEU A 62 -0.88 -7.95 3.76
C LEU A 62 -2.16 -7.62 2.98
N LYS A 63 -3.34 -8.12 3.39
CA LYS A 63 -4.60 -7.80 2.74
C LYS A 63 -4.97 -6.32 2.96
N SER A 64 -4.75 -5.78 4.14
CA SER A 64 -5.01 -4.38 4.49
C SER A 64 -4.11 -3.46 3.68
N LEU A 65 -2.82 -3.80 3.55
CA LEU A 65 -1.86 -3.11 2.68
C LEU A 65 -2.29 -3.18 1.22
N LYS A 66 -2.70 -4.35 0.73
CA LYS A 66 -3.25 -4.50 -0.63
C LYS A 66 -4.48 -3.63 -0.86
N LEU A 67 -5.42 -3.58 0.10
CA LEU A 67 -6.63 -2.76 -0.04
C LEU A 67 -6.30 -1.26 0.03
N TYR A 68 -5.35 -0.86 0.87
CA TYR A 68 -4.83 0.50 0.94
C TYR A 68 -4.20 0.92 -0.40
N LEU A 69 -3.29 0.13 -0.95
CA LEU A 69 -2.66 0.42 -2.26
C LEU A 69 -3.69 0.45 -3.40
N ASN A 70 -4.72 -0.41 -3.36
CA ASN A 70 -5.81 -0.36 -4.34
C ASN A 70 -6.68 0.90 -4.23
N SER A 71 -6.67 1.61 -3.09
CA SER A 71 -7.43 2.85 -2.92
C SER A 71 -6.91 3.99 -3.80
N PHE A 72 -5.65 3.91 -4.25
CA PHE A 72 -5.02 4.88 -5.15
C PHE A 72 -5.53 4.80 -6.59
N ARG A 73 -6.21 3.71 -6.98
CA ARG A 73 -6.65 3.45 -8.36
C ARG A 73 -7.34 4.62 -9.04
N ASN A 74 -8.20 5.34 -8.31
CA ASN A 74 -8.96 6.47 -8.84
C ASN A 74 -8.48 7.82 -8.27
N LYS A 75 -7.30 7.85 -7.65
CA LYS A 75 -6.72 9.06 -7.06
C LYS A 75 -5.85 9.76 -8.09
N TYR A 76 -6.06 11.07 -8.27
CA TYR A 76 -5.18 11.93 -9.06
C TYR A 76 -3.95 12.29 -8.24
N ILE A 77 -2.83 11.60 -8.45
CA ILE A 77 -1.62 11.75 -7.65
C ILE A 77 -0.37 11.42 -8.47
N SER A 78 0.72 12.17 -8.28
CA SER A 78 2.00 11.85 -8.91
C SER A 78 2.67 10.67 -8.21
N HIS A 79 3.60 9.99 -8.88
CA HIS A 79 4.33 8.88 -8.27
C HIS A 79 5.12 9.33 -7.04
N GLU A 80 5.74 10.50 -7.07
CA GLU A 80 6.51 11.05 -5.96
C GLU A 80 5.62 11.29 -4.73
N ALA A 81 4.43 11.87 -4.94
CA ALA A 81 3.48 12.11 -3.85
C ALA A 81 2.91 10.79 -3.32
N ALA A 82 2.57 9.84 -4.19
CA ALA A 82 2.09 8.53 -3.79
C ALA A 82 3.14 7.74 -3.00
N THR A 83 4.41 7.79 -3.40
CA THR A 83 5.52 7.15 -2.67
C THR A 83 5.68 7.73 -1.27
N ASN A 84 5.61 9.06 -1.11
CA ASN A 84 5.69 9.69 0.22
C ASN A 84 4.48 9.32 1.08
N GLU A 85 3.26 9.36 0.54
CA GLU A 85 2.04 8.97 1.29
C GLU A 85 1.99 7.48 1.67
N ILE A 86 2.68 6.61 0.94
CA ILE A 86 2.82 5.20 1.31
C ILE A 86 3.91 5.00 2.38
N PHE A 87 4.91 5.88 2.41
CA PHE A 87 6.02 5.84 3.37
C PHE A 87 5.62 6.38 4.74
N ASP A 88 4.82 7.46 4.77
CA ASP A 88 4.30 8.10 5.97
C ASP A 88 3.25 7.25 6.72
#